data_AF-A0A365KXS7-F1
#
_entry.id   AF-A0A365KXS7-F1
#
_cell.length_a   1.000
_cell.length_b   1.000
_cell.length_c   1.000
_cell.angle_alpha   90.00
_cell.angle_beta   90.00
_cell.angle_gamma   90.00
#
_symmetry.space_group_name_H-M   'P 1'
#
loop_
_entity.id
_entity.type
_entity.pdbx_description
1 polymer ?
#
loop_
_entity_poly.entity_id
_entity_poly.type
_entity_poly.pdbx_seq_one_letter_code
_entity_poly.pdbx_strand_id
1 'polypeptide(L)'
;MEKVTAFIKRRWRYILVALIAVIIGGSFGPSQSEVDASTDENQKNQEKLESANKELATKIEELESTNAKSTEKIKELEAKVKEAEPFFLLEEKERKAKEAELKKKEDEEKAKKAAEDAAAKEKADAEAKAKEEAAAKKAAEEKAAAEEAEKVGYDTGITYDQLARTPDEYIFEKVKFSGTVIQVMEGDGLTQIRLAVNDDYDTILFAEFDAAVLDYRILEDDTITIRGLSSGLITYESTMGGSISIPGVIIDQIE
;
A
#
# COMPACT_ATOMS: atom_id res chain seq x y z
N MET A 1 -105.40 62.61 87.19
CA MET A 1 -105.21 61.75 86.00
C MET A 1 -106.34 61.87 84.96
N GLU A 2 -107.48 62.51 85.24
CA GLU A 2 -108.62 62.55 84.29
C GLU A 2 -108.45 63.43 83.04
N LYS A 3 -107.67 64.51 83.11
CA LYS A 3 -107.47 65.41 81.96
C LYS A 3 -106.59 64.79 80.86
N VAL A 4 -105.65 63.92 81.24
CA VAL A 4 -104.75 63.22 80.30
C VAL A 4 -105.48 62.07 79.60
N THR A 5 -106.34 61.35 80.32
CA THR A 5 -107.12 60.23 79.75
C THR A 5 -108.18 60.71 78.77
N ALA A 6 -108.80 61.88 79.00
CA ALA A 6 -109.75 62.49 78.05
C ALA A 6 -109.09 62.95 76.75
N PHE A 7 -107.87 63.51 76.82
CA PHE A 7 -107.10 63.95 75.65
C PHE A 7 -106.65 62.75 74.79
N ILE A 8 -106.17 61.70 75.44
CA ILE A 8 -105.75 60.46 74.77
C ILE A 8 -106.95 59.79 74.10
N LYS A 9 -108.12 59.69 74.75
CA LYS A 9 -109.33 59.13 74.12
C LYS A 9 -109.78 59.92 72.88
N ARG A 10 -109.73 61.25 72.90
CA ARG A 10 -110.22 62.09 71.78
C ARG A 10 -109.27 62.11 70.58
N ARG A 11 -107.97 61.87 70.79
CA ARG A 11 -106.93 61.97 69.74
C ARG A 11 -106.18 60.68 69.44
N TRP A 12 -106.58 59.53 70.01
CA TRP A 12 -105.90 58.24 69.86
C TRP A 12 -105.67 57.82 68.40
N ARG A 13 -106.61 58.11 67.49
CA ARG A 13 -106.45 57.83 66.05
C ARG A 13 -105.25 58.54 65.43
N TYR A 14 -105.02 59.81 65.78
CA TYR A 14 -103.86 60.57 65.27
C TYR A 14 -102.56 60.09 65.88
N ILE A 15 -102.59 59.71 67.16
CA ILE A 15 -101.43 59.13 67.85
C ILE A 15 -101.04 57.80 67.19
N LEU A 16 -102.02 56.96 66.86
CA LEU A 16 -101.79 55.65 66.24
C LEU A 16 -101.26 55.77 64.81
N VAL A 17 -101.77 56.72 64.02
CA VAL A 17 -101.24 57.02 62.67
C VAL A 17 -99.82 57.58 62.75
N ALA A 18 -99.53 58.48 63.69
CA ALA A 18 -98.17 58.99 63.88
C ALA A 18 -97.20 57.87 64.32
N LEU A 19 -97.65 56.95 65.17
CA LEU A 19 -96.84 55.83 65.63
C LEU A 19 -96.56 54.83 64.50
N ILE A 20 -97.55 54.55 63.64
CA ILE A 20 -97.35 53.74 62.43
C ILE A 20 -96.42 54.46 61.44
N ALA A 21 -96.55 55.76 61.24
CA ALA A 21 -95.67 56.52 60.37
C ALA A 21 -94.21 56.54 60.86
N VAL A 22 -94.00 56.60 62.19
CA VAL A 22 -92.66 56.48 62.80
C VAL A 22 -92.10 55.06 62.66
N ILE A 23 -92.94 54.03 62.80
CA ILE A 23 -92.52 52.63 62.60
C ILE A 23 -92.15 52.37 61.13
N ILE A 24 -92.96 52.84 60.19
CA ILE A 24 -92.70 52.64 58.75
C ILE A 24 -91.51 53.50 58.29
N GLY A 25 -91.39 54.74 58.76
CA GLY A 25 -90.27 55.63 58.42
C GLY A 25 -88.94 55.25 59.08
N GLY A 26 -88.96 54.48 60.16
CA GLY A 26 -87.77 54.14 60.94
C GLY A 26 -87.14 52.77 60.64
N SER A 27 -87.74 51.92 59.81
CA SER A 27 -87.31 50.49 59.75
C SER A 27 -87.07 49.88 58.37
N PHE A 28 -87.09 50.61 57.25
CA PHE A 28 -86.80 50.02 55.92
C PHE A 28 -86.00 50.93 54.99
N GLY A 29 -84.73 51.17 55.34
CA GLY A 29 -83.68 51.69 54.45
C GLY A 29 -82.30 51.29 54.99
N PRO A 30 -81.27 51.09 54.14
CA PRO A 30 -79.92 50.78 54.63
C PRO A 30 -79.48 51.88 55.60
N SER A 31 -78.79 51.50 56.66
CA SER A 31 -78.29 52.47 57.62
C SER A 31 -77.29 53.41 56.92
N GLN A 32 -77.24 54.67 57.32
CA GLN A 32 -76.29 55.64 56.74
C GLN A 32 -74.85 55.10 56.76
N SER A 33 -74.48 54.36 57.80
CA SER A 33 -73.17 53.69 57.92
C SER A 33 -72.89 52.61 56.87
N GLU A 34 -73.90 51.86 56.41
CA GLU A 34 -73.71 50.83 55.37
C GLU A 34 -73.54 51.48 53.99
N VAL A 35 -74.27 52.57 53.73
CA VAL A 35 -74.13 53.37 52.50
C VAL A 35 -72.76 54.05 52.47
N ASP A 36 -72.33 54.65 53.57
CA ASP A 36 -71.03 55.31 53.68
C ASP A 36 -69.88 54.30 53.53
N ALA A 37 -69.98 53.12 54.17
CA ALA A 37 -68.99 52.05 54.04
C ALA A 37 -68.87 51.51 52.60
N SER A 38 -69.99 51.31 51.91
CA SER A 38 -69.97 50.87 50.51
C SER A 38 -69.42 51.96 49.57
N THR A 39 -69.70 53.23 49.87
CA THR A 39 -69.17 54.36 49.09
C THR A 39 -67.66 54.48 49.26
N ASP A 40 -67.16 54.35 50.50
CA ASP A 40 -65.72 54.32 50.79
C ASP A 40 -65.00 53.13 50.14
N GLU A 41 -65.62 51.95 50.13
CA GLU A 41 -65.07 50.76 49.47
C GLU A 41 -65.00 50.93 47.95
N ASN A 42 -66.07 51.46 47.34
CA ASN A 42 -66.10 51.75 45.92
C ASN A 42 -65.08 52.82 45.53
N GLN A 43 -64.92 53.87 46.35
CA GLN A 43 -63.90 54.89 46.14
C GLN A 43 -62.49 54.30 46.23
N LYS A 44 -62.19 53.47 47.23
CA LYS A 44 -60.91 52.75 47.34
C LYS A 44 -60.66 51.82 46.15
N ASN A 45 -61.69 51.16 45.65
CA ASN A 45 -61.58 50.29 44.47
C ASN A 45 -61.33 51.11 43.20
N GLN A 46 -61.96 52.28 43.08
CA GLN A 46 -61.73 53.21 41.98
C GLN A 46 -60.30 53.78 42.00
N GLU A 47 -59.79 54.17 43.17
CA GLU A 47 -58.40 54.63 43.36
C GLU A 47 -57.38 53.51 43.05
N LYS A 48 -57.66 52.26 43.44
CA LYS A 48 -56.83 51.09 43.07
C LYS A 48 -56.85 50.84 41.57
N LEU A 49 -58.02 50.91 40.93
CA LEU A 49 -58.16 50.73 39.49
C LEU A 49 -57.39 51.83 38.72
N GLU A 50 -57.47 53.07 39.18
CA GLU A 50 -56.77 54.21 38.57
C GLU A 50 -55.25 54.09 38.74
N SER A 51 -54.76 53.68 39.91
CA SER A 51 -53.33 53.44 40.12
C SER A 51 -52.79 52.26 39.29
N ALA A 52 -53.54 51.17 39.18
CA ALA A 52 -53.17 50.03 38.32
C ALA A 52 -53.15 50.42 36.83
N ASN A 53 -54.14 51.19 36.36
CA ASN A 53 -54.17 51.68 34.97
C ASN A 53 -53.01 52.63 34.67
N LYS A 54 -52.64 53.49 35.63
CA LYS A 54 -51.48 54.37 35.51
C LYS A 54 -50.17 53.57 35.43
N GLU A 55 -50.03 52.53 36.25
CA GLU A 55 -48.86 51.64 36.21
C GLU A 55 -48.78 50.86 34.88
N LEU A 56 -49.91 50.33 34.40
CA LEU A 56 -49.98 49.66 33.09
C LEU A 56 -49.61 50.61 31.95
N ALA A 57 -50.09 51.86 31.97
CA ALA A 57 -49.72 52.86 30.99
C ALA A 57 -48.21 53.11 30.98
N THR A 58 -47.57 53.24 32.15
CA THR A 58 -46.12 53.42 32.23
C THR A 58 -45.33 52.22 31.71
N LYS A 59 -45.79 50.99 31.97
CA LYS A 59 -45.16 49.76 31.46
C LYS A 59 -45.29 49.63 29.94
N ILE A 60 -46.43 50.02 29.38
CA ILE A 60 -46.64 50.04 27.93
C ILE A 60 -45.66 51.01 27.28
N GLU A 61 -45.55 52.24 27.81
CA GLU A 61 -44.62 53.25 27.30
C GLU A 61 -43.15 52.79 27.38
N GLU A 62 -42.76 52.11 28.47
CA GLU A 62 -41.41 51.54 28.63
C GLU A 62 -41.13 50.39 27.64
N LEU A 63 -42.11 49.49 27.42
CA LEU A 63 -42.01 48.40 26.44
C LEU A 63 -41.94 48.93 25.01
N GLU A 64 -42.72 49.95 24.68
CA GLU A 64 -42.67 50.62 23.37
C GLU A 64 -41.30 51.25 23.13
N SER A 65 -40.75 51.96 24.13
CA SER A 65 -39.39 52.52 24.08
C SER A 65 -38.32 51.44 23.90
N THR A 66 -38.45 50.30 24.59
CA THR A 66 -37.49 49.19 24.52
C THR A 66 -37.56 48.46 23.18
N ASN A 67 -38.77 48.25 22.64
CA ASN A 67 -38.95 47.67 21.33
C ASN A 67 -38.41 48.60 20.23
N ALA A 68 -38.67 49.91 20.32
CA ALA A 68 -38.08 50.88 19.38
C ALA A 68 -36.54 50.81 19.40
N LYS A 69 -35.91 50.82 20.58
CA LYS A 69 -34.45 50.66 20.71
C LYS A 69 -33.93 49.35 20.14
N SER A 70 -34.65 48.25 20.38
CA SER A 70 -34.28 46.92 19.85
C SER A 70 -34.37 46.89 18.32
N THR A 71 -35.41 47.49 17.74
CA THR A 71 -35.57 47.56 16.28
C THR A 71 -34.47 48.38 15.62
N GLU A 72 -34.06 49.51 16.22
CA GLU A 72 -32.94 50.31 15.72
C GLU A 72 -31.61 49.55 15.79
N LYS A 73 -31.36 48.83 16.90
CA LYS A 73 -30.16 48.00 17.05
C LYS A 73 -30.11 46.85 16.05
N ILE A 74 -31.26 46.23 15.74
CA ILE A 74 -31.35 45.18 14.72
C ILE A 74 -30.99 45.76 13.34
N LYS A 75 -31.54 46.92 12.96
CA LYS A 75 -31.20 47.58 11.69
C LYS A 75 -29.71 47.90 11.59
N GLU A 76 -29.10 48.38 12.68
CA GLU A 76 -27.66 48.69 12.71
C GLU A 76 -26.80 47.42 12.55
N LEU A 77 -27.16 46.33 13.23
CA LEU A 77 -26.47 45.06 13.12
C LEU A 77 -26.63 44.45 11.72
N GLU A 78 -27.82 44.50 11.14
CA GLU A 78 -28.06 44.05 9.76
C GLU A 78 -27.23 44.84 8.74
N ALA A 79 -27.07 46.15 8.92
CA ALA A 79 -26.21 46.96 8.07
C ALA A 79 -24.73 46.54 8.18
N LYS A 80 -24.23 46.35 9.40
CA LYS A 80 -22.85 45.88 9.64
C LYS A 80 -22.59 44.48 9.09
N VAL A 81 -23.57 43.58 9.16
CA VAL A 81 -23.47 42.25 8.58
C VAL A 81 -23.36 42.33 7.06
N LYS A 82 -24.19 43.15 6.40
CA LYS A 82 -24.11 43.36 4.94
C LYS A 82 -22.80 43.98 4.48
N GLU A 83 -22.24 44.89 5.27
CA GLU A 83 -20.91 45.46 5.00
C GLU A 83 -19.78 44.43 5.14
N ALA A 84 -19.93 43.46 6.06
CA ALA A 84 -18.95 42.41 6.29
C ALA A 84 -19.08 41.18 5.37
N GLU A 85 -20.26 40.90 4.81
CA GLU A 85 -20.51 39.83 3.82
C GLU A 85 -19.44 39.74 2.70
N PRO A 86 -19.06 40.83 2.01
CA PRO A 86 -18.03 40.76 0.97
C PRO A 86 -16.65 40.38 1.51
N PHE A 87 -16.32 40.76 2.76
CA PHE A 87 -15.06 40.39 3.40
C PHE A 87 -15.00 38.87 3.66
N PHE A 88 -16.07 38.29 4.21
CA PHE A 88 -16.18 36.84 4.43
C PHE A 88 -16.10 36.03 3.12
N LEU A 89 -16.75 36.51 2.06
CA LEU A 89 -16.73 35.86 0.75
C LEU A 89 -15.35 35.90 0.09
N LEU A 90 -14.58 36.97 0.28
CA LEU A 90 -13.23 37.09 -0.26
C LEU A 90 -12.26 36.14 0.46
N GLU A 91 -12.32 36.10 1.79
CA GLU A 91 -11.48 35.22 2.61
C GLU A 91 -11.74 33.73 2.29
N GLU A 92 -13.00 33.34 2.10
CA GLU A 92 -13.33 31.96 1.71
C GLU A 92 -12.85 31.61 0.29
N LYS A 93 -12.97 32.55 -0.66
CA LYS A 93 -12.46 32.36 -2.04
C LYS A 93 -10.94 32.27 -2.07
N GLU A 94 -10.23 33.12 -1.33
CA GLU A 94 -8.77 33.07 -1.23
C GLU A 94 -8.30 31.76 -0.59
N ARG A 95 -8.97 31.29 0.46
CA ARG A 95 -8.66 29.99 1.08
C ARG A 95 -8.86 28.83 0.09
N LYS A 96 -9.99 28.79 -0.62
CA LYS A 96 -10.24 27.77 -1.66
C LYS A 96 -9.24 27.83 -2.81
N ALA A 97 -8.83 29.03 -3.22
CA ALA A 97 -7.80 29.21 -4.26
C ALA A 97 -6.43 28.69 -3.78
N LYS A 98 -6.04 29.00 -2.54
CA LYS A 98 -4.79 28.50 -1.93
C LYS A 98 -4.81 26.98 -1.76
N GLU A 99 -5.91 26.40 -1.31
CA GLU A 99 -6.08 24.94 -1.20
C GLU A 99 -6.00 24.26 -2.59
N ALA A 100 -6.60 24.85 -3.61
CA ALA A 100 -6.53 24.34 -4.98
C ALA A 100 -5.11 24.45 -5.57
N GLU A 101 -4.38 25.54 -5.29
CA GLU A 101 -2.99 25.71 -5.70
C GLU A 101 -2.07 24.71 -4.99
N LEU A 102 -2.26 24.49 -3.67
CA LEU A 102 -1.52 23.48 -2.90
C LEU A 102 -1.77 22.08 -3.43
N LYS A 103 -3.03 21.69 -3.70
CA LYS A 103 -3.34 20.40 -4.32
C LYS A 103 -2.68 20.22 -5.68
N LYS A 104 -2.70 21.24 -6.54
CA LYS A 104 -2.02 21.19 -7.84
C LYS A 104 -0.51 21.00 -7.69
N LYS A 105 0.13 21.70 -6.74
CA LYS A 105 1.56 21.54 -6.47
C LYS A 105 1.89 20.15 -5.92
N GLU A 106 1.08 19.61 -5.01
CA GLU A 106 1.24 18.24 -4.49
C GLU A 106 1.07 17.18 -5.59
N ASP A 107 0.10 17.36 -6.49
CA ASP A 107 -0.14 16.43 -7.61
C ASP A 107 1.01 16.51 -8.64
N GLU A 108 1.53 17.70 -8.95
CA GLU A 108 2.70 17.88 -9.82
C GLU A 108 3.98 17.29 -9.22
N GLU A 109 4.19 17.44 -7.90
CA GLU A 109 5.35 16.88 -7.20
C GLU A 109 5.28 15.34 -7.15
N LYS A 110 4.09 14.78 -6.88
CA LYS A 110 3.86 13.32 -6.96
C LYS A 110 4.08 12.79 -8.37
N ALA A 111 3.64 13.50 -9.41
CA ALA A 111 3.85 13.11 -10.79
C ALA A 111 5.33 13.14 -11.18
N LYS A 112 6.09 14.17 -10.76
CA LYS A 112 7.54 14.24 -10.98
C LYS A 112 8.29 13.11 -10.29
N LYS A 113 7.96 12.82 -9.03
CA LYS A 113 8.61 11.75 -8.26
C LYS A 113 8.33 10.37 -8.85
N ALA A 114 7.10 10.13 -9.31
CA ALA A 114 6.75 8.88 -9.99
C ALA A 114 7.50 8.71 -11.33
N ALA A 115 7.70 9.79 -12.09
CA ALA A 115 8.46 9.75 -13.33
C ALA A 115 9.97 9.50 -13.09
N GLU A 116 10.54 10.09 -12.03
CA GLU A 116 11.95 9.92 -11.66
C GLU A 116 12.23 8.50 -11.15
N ASP A 117 11.34 7.94 -10.32
CA ASP A 117 11.43 6.54 -9.85
C ASP A 117 11.30 5.53 -11.01
N ALA A 118 10.41 5.80 -11.98
CA ALA A 118 10.26 4.95 -13.17
C ALA A 118 11.54 4.97 -14.04
N ALA A 119 12.12 6.15 -14.28
CA ALA A 119 13.35 6.30 -15.06
C ALA A 119 14.57 5.65 -14.36
N ALA A 120 14.66 5.73 -13.03
CA ALA A 120 15.72 5.10 -12.26
C ALA A 120 15.64 3.57 -12.33
N LYS A 121 14.44 3.00 -12.27
CA LYS A 121 14.22 1.54 -12.35
C LYS A 121 14.56 0.99 -13.73
N GLU A 122 14.16 1.68 -14.80
CA GLU A 122 14.44 1.26 -16.18
C GLU A 122 15.95 1.26 -16.47
N LYS A 123 16.69 2.26 -15.94
CA LYS A 123 18.15 2.33 -16.07
C LYS A 123 18.87 1.23 -15.29
N ALA A 124 18.39 0.86 -14.11
CA ALA A 124 18.95 -0.23 -13.31
C ALA A 124 18.74 -1.60 -13.96
N ASP A 125 17.54 -1.85 -14.51
CA ASP A 125 17.23 -3.11 -15.20
C ASP A 125 18.04 -3.27 -16.50
N ALA A 126 18.29 -2.17 -17.23
CA ALA A 126 19.15 -2.18 -18.42
C ALA A 126 20.62 -2.46 -18.07
N GLU A 127 21.14 -1.89 -16.97
CA GLU A 127 22.53 -2.11 -16.55
C GLU A 127 22.76 -3.53 -16.01
N ALA A 128 21.76 -4.12 -15.35
CA ALA A 128 21.82 -5.51 -14.88
C ALA A 128 21.87 -6.50 -16.05
N LYS A 129 20.99 -6.35 -17.06
CA LYS A 129 21.01 -7.21 -18.26
C LYS A 129 22.33 -7.11 -19.03
N ALA A 130 22.87 -5.91 -19.18
CA ALA A 130 24.16 -5.73 -19.87
C ALA A 130 25.33 -6.41 -19.14
N LYS A 131 25.33 -6.43 -17.80
CA LYS A 131 26.35 -7.13 -17.01
C LYS A 131 26.23 -8.65 -17.09
N GLU A 132 25.00 -9.18 -17.11
CA GLU A 132 24.76 -10.61 -17.23
C GLU A 132 25.18 -11.14 -18.61
N GLU A 133 24.84 -10.42 -19.68
CA GLU A 133 25.19 -10.79 -21.04
C GLU A 133 26.71 -10.71 -21.29
N ALA A 134 27.38 -9.70 -20.72
CA ALA A 134 28.84 -9.60 -20.75
C ALA A 134 29.54 -10.72 -19.97
N ALA A 135 29.00 -11.12 -18.81
CA ALA A 135 29.53 -12.23 -18.02
C ALA A 135 29.36 -13.58 -18.74
N ALA A 136 28.19 -13.82 -19.35
CA ALA A 136 27.93 -15.03 -20.13
C ALA A 136 28.85 -15.15 -21.35
N LYS A 137 29.08 -14.05 -22.07
CA LYS A 137 29.99 -14.02 -23.23
C LYS A 137 31.44 -14.30 -22.82
N LYS A 138 31.88 -13.71 -21.71
CA LYS A 138 33.25 -13.91 -21.19
C LYS A 138 33.49 -15.36 -20.73
N ALA A 139 32.50 -15.97 -20.09
CA ALA A 139 32.57 -17.38 -19.70
C ALA A 139 32.59 -18.32 -20.91
N ALA A 140 31.85 -18.00 -21.98
CA ALA A 140 31.87 -18.78 -23.22
C ALA A 140 33.22 -18.66 -23.96
N GLU A 141 33.79 -17.45 -24.05
CA GLU A 141 35.14 -17.24 -24.62
C GLU A 141 36.23 -17.95 -23.82
N GLU A 142 36.17 -17.92 -22.48
CA GLU A 142 37.15 -18.58 -21.62
C GLU A 142 37.05 -20.11 -21.72
N LYS A 143 35.83 -20.66 -21.83
CA LYS A 143 35.62 -22.09 -22.05
C LYS A 143 36.12 -22.54 -23.43
N ALA A 144 35.84 -21.76 -24.48
CA ALA A 144 36.33 -22.05 -25.83
C ALA A 144 37.87 -21.96 -25.93
N ALA A 145 38.47 -20.96 -25.29
CA ALA A 145 39.92 -20.80 -25.24
C ALA A 145 40.60 -21.92 -24.43
N ALA A 146 39.97 -22.39 -23.35
CA ALA A 146 40.48 -23.53 -22.57
C ALA A 146 40.41 -24.83 -23.38
N GLU A 147 39.32 -25.07 -24.09
CA GLU A 147 39.16 -26.25 -24.95
C GLU A 147 40.15 -26.23 -26.14
N GLU A 148 40.39 -25.05 -26.73
CA GLU A 148 41.37 -24.87 -27.80
C GLU A 148 42.81 -25.06 -27.29
N ALA A 149 43.14 -24.49 -26.12
CA ALA A 149 44.45 -24.69 -25.49
C ALA A 149 44.70 -26.15 -25.12
N GLU A 150 43.67 -26.88 -24.70
CA GLU A 150 43.75 -28.31 -24.41
C GLU A 150 44.01 -29.12 -25.69
N LYS A 151 43.32 -28.82 -26.80
CA LYS A 151 43.54 -29.48 -28.10
C LYS A 151 44.96 -29.26 -28.62
N VAL A 152 45.50 -28.05 -28.51
CA VAL A 152 46.89 -27.73 -28.90
C VAL A 152 47.90 -28.49 -28.03
N GLY A 153 47.59 -28.75 -26.76
CA GLY A 153 48.46 -29.48 -25.84
C GLY A 153 48.76 -30.93 -26.22
N TYR A 154 47.96 -31.54 -27.11
CA TYR A 154 48.17 -32.92 -27.59
C TYR A 154 48.94 -33.01 -28.92
N ASP A 155 49.17 -31.89 -29.61
CA ASP A 155 49.98 -31.83 -30.84
C ASP A 155 51.49 -31.81 -30.50
N THR A 156 51.96 -32.80 -29.75
CA THR A 156 53.36 -32.92 -29.31
C THR A 156 54.31 -33.42 -30.41
N GLY A 157 53.76 -33.95 -31.51
CA GLY A 157 54.54 -34.53 -32.61
C GLY A 157 55.18 -35.88 -32.28
N ILE A 158 54.82 -36.50 -31.15
CA ILE A 158 55.28 -37.84 -30.78
C ILE A 158 54.68 -38.87 -31.75
N THR A 159 55.53 -39.72 -32.29
CA THR A 159 55.17 -40.74 -33.28
C THR A 159 55.00 -42.12 -32.63
N TYR A 160 54.30 -43.03 -33.33
CA TYR A 160 54.14 -44.41 -32.88
C TYR A 160 55.48 -45.10 -32.64
N ASP A 161 56.45 -44.91 -33.54
CA ASP A 161 57.79 -45.49 -33.43
C ASP A 161 58.51 -45.08 -32.15
N GLN A 162 58.33 -43.84 -31.69
CA GLN A 162 58.92 -43.35 -30.45
C GLN A 162 58.31 -44.02 -29.23
N LEU A 163 56.99 -44.23 -29.22
CA LEU A 163 56.32 -44.96 -28.16
C LEU A 163 56.66 -46.46 -28.18
N ALA A 164 56.82 -47.06 -29.36
CA ALA A 164 57.12 -48.48 -29.50
C ALA A 164 58.59 -48.81 -29.18
N ARG A 165 59.54 -47.93 -29.54
CA ARG A 165 60.97 -48.18 -29.40
C ARG A 165 61.57 -47.61 -28.11
N THR A 166 61.03 -46.50 -27.62
CA THR A 166 61.52 -45.78 -26.44
C THR A 166 60.37 -45.42 -25.50
N PRO A 167 59.54 -46.39 -25.07
CA PRO A 167 58.31 -46.12 -24.29
C PRO A 167 58.57 -45.35 -23.01
N ASP A 168 59.65 -45.69 -22.29
CA ASP A 168 59.97 -45.15 -20.96
C ASP A 168 60.21 -43.63 -20.96
N GLU A 169 60.67 -43.07 -22.09
CA GLU A 169 60.92 -41.63 -22.23
C GLU A 169 59.64 -40.82 -22.46
N TYR A 170 58.54 -41.48 -22.82
CA TYR A 170 57.28 -40.85 -23.19
C TYR A 170 56.10 -41.31 -22.33
N ILE A 171 56.35 -41.95 -21.19
CA ILE A 171 55.30 -42.29 -20.22
C ILE A 171 54.71 -40.99 -19.65
N PHE A 172 53.38 -40.89 -19.61
CA PHE A 172 52.61 -39.71 -19.20
C PHE A 172 52.77 -38.47 -20.11
N GLU A 173 53.41 -38.62 -21.27
CA GLU A 173 53.43 -37.55 -22.27
C GLU A 173 52.11 -37.53 -23.06
N LYS A 174 51.67 -36.32 -23.42
CA LYS A 174 50.47 -36.11 -24.23
C LYS A 174 50.73 -36.54 -25.66
N VAL A 175 49.83 -37.35 -26.21
CA VAL A 175 49.94 -37.89 -27.56
C VAL A 175 48.62 -37.77 -28.31
N LYS A 176 48.73 -37.74 -29.64
CA LYS A 176 47.60 -37.69 -30.57
C LYS A 176 47.84 -38.69 -31.68
N PHE A 177 46.89 -39.59 -31.89
CA PHE A 177 46.92 -40.55 -32.99
C PHE A 177 45.57 -40.63 -33.67
N SER A 178 45.58 -40.80 -34.98
CA SER A 178 44.39 -41.10 -35.77
C SER A 178 44.56 -42.49 -36.39
N GLY A 179 43.46 -43.24 -36.50
CA GLY A 179 43.53 -44.59 -37.03
C GLY A 179 42.18 -45.29 -37.04
N THR A 180 42.19 -46.55 -37.46
CA THR A 180 40.99 -47.39 -37.53
C THR A 180 40.96 -48.37 -36.37
N VAL A 181 39.79 -48.50 -35.74
CA VAL A 181 39.56 -49.40 -34.60
C VAL A 181 39.46 -50.83 -35.10
N ILE A 182 40.38 -51.68 -34.66
CA ILE A 182 40.47 -53.09 -35.09
C ILE A 182 39.70 -54.01 -34.15
N GLN A 183 39.60 -53.64 -32.88
CA GLN A 183 38.94 -54.46 -31.88
C GLN A 183 38.47 -53.57 -30.73
N VAL A 184 37.25 -53.80 -30.26
CA VAL A 184 36.66 -53.12 -29.09
C VAL A 184 36.37 -54.15 -28.00
N MET A 185 36.79 -53.84 -26.77
CA MET A 185 36.53 -54.63 -25.56
C MET A 185 35.88 -53.71 -24.53
N GLU A 186 34.57 -53.85 -24.37
CA GLU A 186 33.79 -53.11 -23.37
C GLU A 186 33.79 -53.86 -22.04
N GLY A 187 34.17 -53.18 -20.96
CA GLY A 187 34.05 -53.66 -19.58
C GLY A 187 33.12 -52.78 -18.74
N ASP A 188 33.12 -53.00 -17.43
CA ASP A 188 32.35 -52.19 -16.48
C ASP A 188 33.02 -50.82 -16.28
N GLY A 189 32.60 -49.83 -17.07
CA GLY A 189 33.01 -48.43 -16.96
C GLY A 189 34.25 -48.04 -17.77
N LEU A 190 35.04 -49.01 -18.24
CA LEU A 190 36.19 -48.78 -19.12
C LEU A 190 36.00 -49.52 -20.44
N THR A 191 36.32 -48.83 -21.54
CA THR A 191 36.37 -49.42 -22.88
C THR A 191 37.82 -49.45 -23.34
N GLN A 192 38.24 -50.60 -23.83
CA GLN A 192 39.58 -50.83 -24.36
C GLN A 192 39.47 -51.07 -25.87
N ILE A 193 40.35 -50.44 -26.63
CA ILE A 193 40.38 -50.56 -28.09
C ILE A 193 41.80 -50.85 -28.59
N ARG A 194 41.87 -51.54 -29.72
CA ARG A 194 43.09 -51.66 -30.53
C ARG A 194 42.96 -50.77 -31.74
N LEU A 195 43.80 -49.75 -31.84
CA LEU A 195 43.80 -48.77 -32.93
C LEU A 195 44.95 -49.07 -33.89
N ALA A 196 44.66 -49.25 -35.17
CA ALA A 196 45.67 -49.27 -36.23
C ALA A 196 46.01 -47.82 -36.61
N VAL A 197 47.18 -47.35 -36.16
CA VAL A 197 47.59 -45.96 -36.34
C VAL A 197 47.82 -45.69 -37.83
N ASN A 198 47.27 -44.59 -38.34
CA ASN A 198 47.31 -44.23 -39.77
C ASN A 198 46.84 -45.35 -40.72
N ASP A 199 45.90 -46.19 -40.27
CA ASP A 199 45.37 -47.35 -41.00
C ASP A 199 46.41 -48.41 -41.37
N ASP A 200 47.54 -48.43 -40.64
CA ASP A 200 48.58 -49.44 -40.77
C ASP A 200 48.40 -50.53 -39.70
N TYR A 201 47.97 -51.71 -40.14
CA TYR A 201 47.71 -52.89 -39.31
C TYR A 201 48.96 -53.46 -38.64
N ASP A 202 50.17 -53.05 -39.07
CA ASP A 202 51.42 -53.40 -38.40
C ASP A 202 51.72 -52.44 -37.21
N THR A 203 51.00 -51.31 -37.11
CA THR A 203 51.15 -50.31 -36.05
C THR A 203 49.93 -50.27 -35.13
N ILE A 204 49.85 -51.26 -34.24
CA ILE A 204 48.74 -51.39 -33.30
C ILE A 204 49.05 -50.68 -31.99
N LEU A 205 48.14 -49.80 -31.59
CA LEU A 205 48.18 -49.08 -30.33
C LEU A 205 47.01 -49.57 -29.44
N PHE A 206 47.33 -49.91 -28.20
CA PHE A 206 46.33 -50.21 -27.18
C PHE A 206 45.85 -48.89 -26.58
N ALA A 207 44.55 -48.65 -26.57
CA ALA A 207 44.00 -47.46 -25.97
C ALA A 207 42.85 -47.80 -25.01
N GLU A 208 42.78 -47.12 -23.88
CA GLU A 208 41.72 -47.30 -22.89
C GLU A 208 41.09 -45.96 -22.52
N PHE A 209 39.78 -45.95 -22.31
CA PHE A 209 39.02 -44.75 -21.95
C PHE A 209 37.82 -45.08 -21.07
N ASP A 210 37.39 -44.10 -20.28
CA ASP A 210 36.15 -44.21 -19.50
C ASP A 210 34.94 -44.14 -20.44
N ALA A 211 33.95 -44.99 -20.23
CA ALA A 211 32.73 -45.00 -21.02
C ALA A 211 32.00 -43.63 -20.99
N ALA A 212 32.23 -42.80 -19.97
CA ALA A 212 31.68 -41.44 -19.86
C ALA A 212 32.35 -40.40 -20.77
N VAL A 213 33.48 -40.72 -21.42
CA VAL A 213 34.16 -39.82 -22.37
C VAL A 213 33.32 -39.62 -23.63
N LEU A 214 32.44 -40.57 -23.99
CA LEU A 214 31.62 -40.52 -25.19
C LEU A 214 30.13 -40.74 -24.88
N ASP A 215 29.28 -39.97 -25.56
CA ASP A 215 27.82 -40.15 -25.55
C ASP A 215 27.35 -41.27 -26.50
N TYR A 216 28.27 -41.84 -27.28
CA TYR A 216 28.01 -42.88 -28.28
C TYR A 216 29.03 -44.02 -28.19
N ARG A 217 28.69 -45.14 -28.84
CA ARG A 217 29.49 -46.37 -28.83
C ARG A 217 30.41 -46.42 -30.05
N ILE A 218 31.70 -46.68 -29.83
CA ILE A 218 32.69 -46.97 -30.89
C ILE A 218 32.53 -48.42 -31.33
N LEU A 219 32.56 -48.64 -32.65
CA LEU A 219 32.52 -49.96 -33.26
C LEU A 219 33.86 -50.31 -33.92
N GLU A 220 34.01 -51.58 -34.26
CA GLU A 220 35.10 -52.03 -35.13
C GLU A 220 34.94 -51.38 -36.52
N ASP A 221 36.06 -51.12 -37.18
CA ASP A 221 36.20 -50.38 -38.44
C ASP A 221 35.89 -48.86 -38.37
N ASP A 222 35.63 -48.30 -37.17
CA ASP A 222 35.51 -46.85 -37.01
C ASP A 222 36.88 -46.16 -37.11
N THR A 223 36.95 -45.08 -37.90
CA THR A 223 38.13 -44.21 -37.94
C THR A 223 37.98 -43.08 -36.92
N ILE A 224 38.88 -43.03 -35.93
CA ILE A 224 38.83 -42.07 -34.82
C ILE A 224 40.17 -41.36 -34.62
N THR A 225 40.14 -40.21 -33.96
CA THR A 225 41.32 -39.50 -33.44
C THR A 225 41.32 -39.52 -31.93
N ILE A 226 42.35 -40.11 -31.33
CA ILE A 226 42.52 -40.21 -29.89
C ILE A 226 43.51 -39.15 -29.40
N ARG A 227 43.21 -38.53 -28.26
CA ARG A 227 44.10 -37.61 -27.53
C ARG A 227 44.20 -38.08 -26.09
N GLY A 228 45.40 -38.33 -25.61
CA GLY A 228 45.59 -38.93 -24.29
C GLY A 228 47.03 -38.96 -23.82
N LEU A 229 47.28 -39.75 -22.78
CA LEU A 229 48.58 -39.93 -22.15
C LEU A 229 49.14 -41.31 -22.47
N SER A 230 50.40 -41.38 -22.90
CA SER A 230 51.07 -42.67 -23.11
C SER A 230 51.28 -43.41 -21.78
N SER A 231 50.92 -44.69 -21.73
CA SER A 231 51.03 -45.55 -20.54
C SER A 231 52.19 -46.57 -20.62
N GLY A 232 53.05 -46.44 -21.64
CA GLY A 232 54.20 -47.33 -21.87
C GLY A 232 53.85 -48.52 -22.77
N LEU A 233 54.48 -49.68 -22.57
CA LEU A 233 54.19 -50.90 -23.33
C LEU A 233 53.28 -51.85 -22.55
N ILE A 234 52.25 -52.34 -23.23
CA ILE A 234 51.38 -53.42 -22.77
C ILE A 234 51.82 -54.71 -23.47
N THR A 235 52.15 -55.73 -22.68
CA THR A 235 52.57 -57.04 -23.19
C THR A 235 51.51 -58.09 -22.91
N TYR A 236 51.07 -58.80 -23.94
CA TYR A 236 50.13 -59.91 -23.81
C TYR A 236 50.58 -61.15 -24.59
N GLU A 237 50.05 -62.31 -24.22
CA GLU A 237 50.34 -63.58 -24.88
C GLU A 237 49.39 -63.77 -26.08
N SER A 238 49.96 -63.98 -27.26
CA SER A 238 49.22 -64.31 -28.48
C SER A 238 48.63 -65.72 -28.40
N THR A 239 47.57 -65.97 -29.17
CA THR A 239 46.94 -67.30 -29.30
C THR A 239 47.90 -68.35 -29.89
N MET A 240 48.98 -67.91 -30.53
CA MET A 240 50.07 -68.76 -31.01
C MET A 240 51.21 -68.98 -29.99
N GLY A 241 51.08 -68.49 -28.75
CA GLY A 241 52.05 -68.67 -27.66
C GLY A 241 53.25 -67.72 -27.67
N GLY A 242 53.22 -66.66 -28.48
CA GLY A 242 54.26 -65.61 -28.50
C GLY A 242 53.81 -64.36 -27.73
N SER A 243 54.69 -63.74 -26.95
CA SER A 243 54.42 -62.45 -26.31
C SER A 243 54.48 -61.30 -27.34
N ILE A 244 53.46 -60.45 -27.35
CA ILE A 244 53.38 -59.24 -28.18
C ILE A 244 53.36 -58.04 -27.25
N SER A 245 54.23 -57.05 -27.50
CA SER A 245 54.27 -55.79 -26.77
C SER A 245 53.84 -54.65 -27.69
N ILE A 246 52.83 -53.89 -27.29
CA ILE A 246 52.31 -52.73 -28.04
C ILE A 246 52.24 -51.48 -27.15
N PRO A 247 52.41 -50.28 -27.71
CA PRO A 247 52.21 -49.02 -26.98
C PRO A 247 50.80 -48.91 -26.41
N GLY A 248 50.69 -48.40 -25.18
CA GLY A 248 49.46 -48.09 -24.47
C GLY A 248 49.20 -46.59 -24.38
N VAL A 249 47.93 -46.19 -24.48
CA VAL A 249 47.48 -44.81 -24.28
C VAL A 249 46.20 -44.79 -23.44
N ILE A 250 46.17 -43.93 -22.42
CA ILE A 250 44.97 -43.60 -21.66
C ILE A 250 44.35 -42.39 -22.33
N ILE A 251 43.15 -42.54 -22.89
CA ILE A 251 42.52 -41.50 -23.69
C ILE A 251 41.70 -40.58 -22.80
N ASP A 252 41.94 -39.28 -22.97
CA ASP A 252 41.18 -38.21 -22.32
C ASP A 252 40.08 -37.67 -23.25
N GLN A 253 40.33 -37.63 -24.56
CA GLN A 253 39.38 -37.15 -25.56
C GLN A 253 39.42 -37.98 -26.85
N ILE A 254 38.25 -38.24 -27.44
CA ILE A 254 38.08 -38.95 -28.71
C ILE A 254 37.27 -38.06 -29.66
N GLU A 255 37.70 -37.97 -30.92
CA GLU A 255 37.06 -37.21 -32.01
C GLU A 255 36.84 -38.08 -33.26
#